data_AF-A0A7J3D6Z5-F1
#
_entry.id   AF-A0A7J3D6Z5-F1
#
_cell.length_a   1.000
_cell.length_b   1.000
_cell.length_c   1.000
_cell.angle_alpha   90.00
_cell.angle_beta   90.00
_cell.angle_gamma   90.00
#
_symmetry.space_group_name_H-M   'P 1'
#
loop_
_entity.id
_entity.type
_entity.pdbx_description
1 polymer ?
#
loop_
_entity_poly.entity_id
_entity_poly.type
_entity_poly.pdbx_seq_one_letter_code
_entity_poly.pdbx_strand_id
1 'polypeptide(L)'
;MNKKTPSVYRDISERQRVNLKAAIEGNKYWNISEGNSDYVYVVALSRARTKAPLGFYARTSFFKRVQVVPEAAKYCRKYRVLLVEVKTMVAYKVITWNAFYKLMKIHNEKILPLLLERNSPYYINNKVLAWMKEKI
;
A
#
# COMPACT_ATOMS: atom_id res chain seq x y z
N MET A 1 -22.08 -18.99 -4.55
CA MET A 1 -21.70 -17.56 -4.66
C MET A 1 -20.51 -17.42 -5.62
N ASN A 2 -20.70 -16.80 -6.79
CA ASN A 2 -19.58 -16.47 -7.70
C ASN A 2 -18.63 -15.49 -7.01
N LYS A 3 -17.46 -15.97 -6.57
CA LYS A 3 -16.40 -15.09 -6.04
C LYS A 3 -15.87 -14.26 -7.20
N LYS A 4 -16.38 -13.02 -7.36
CA LYS A 4 -15.85 -12.06 -8.34
C LYS A 4 -14.34 -11.95 -8.13
N THR A 5 -13.57 -12.18 -9.20
CA THR A 5 -12.11 -12.05 -9.19
C THR A 5 -11.72 -10.67 -8.66
N PRO A 6 -10.83 -10.59 -7.66
CA PRO A 6 -10.34 -9.32 -7.13
C PRO A 6 -9.81 -8.42 -8.25
N SER A 7 -10.16 -7.13 -8.23
CA SER A 7 -9.79 -6.22 -9.32
C SER A 7 -8.28 -6.13 -9.55
N VAL A 8 -7.48 -6.35 -8.50
CA VAL A 8 -6.01 -6.35 -8.62
C VAL A 8 -5.50 -7.44 -9.56
N TYR A 9 -6.18 -8.58 -9.68
CA TYR A 9 -5.73 -9.68 -10.53
C TYR A 9 -5.83 -9.37 -12.02
N ARG A 10 -6.64 -8.39 -12.42
CA ARG A 10 -6.73 -7.96 -13.83
C ARG A 10 -5.46 -7.28 -14.32
N ASP A 11 -4.74 -6.65 -13.39
CA ASP A 11 -3.62 -5.77 -13.73
C ASP A 11 -2.26 -6.42 -13.45
N ILE A 12 -2.21 -7.61 -12.83
CA ILE A 12 -0.96 -8.24 -12.37
C ILE A 12 -0.77 -9.63 -12.98
N SER A 13 0.48 -10.01 -13.23
CA SER A 13 0.86 -11.32 -13.79
C SER A 13 0.57 -12.46 -12.80
N GLU A 14 0.49 -13.69 -13.30
CA GLU A 14 0.23 -14.86 -12.44
C GLU A 14 1.29 -15.00 -11.34
N ARG A 15 2.57 -14.78 -11.67
CA ARG A 15 3.67 -14.74 -10.69
C ARG A 15 3.43 -13.71 -9.59
N GLN A 16 2.94 -12.51 -9.95
CA GLN A 16 2.61 -11.48 -8.97
C GLN A 16 1.39 -11.87 -8.10
N ARG A 17 0.41 -12.60 -8.67
CA ARG A 17 -0.73 -13.13 -7.90
C ARG A 17 -0.29 -14.15 -6.86
N VAL A 18 0.62 -15.06 -7.23
CA VAL A 18 1.21 -16.04 -6.30
C VAL A 18 1.94 -15.32 -5.17
N ASN A 19 2.79 -14.33 -5.50
CA ASN A 19 3.50 -13.54 -4.50
C ASN A 19 2.55 -12.79 -3.55
N LEU A 20 1.48 -12.19 -4.07
CA LEU A 20 0.47 -11.53 -3.26
C LEU A 20 -0.25 -12.50 -2.32
N LYS A 21 -0.63 -13.69 -2.79
CA LYS A 21 -1.24 -14.73 -1.94
C LYS A 21 -0.29 -15.16 -0.83
N ALA A 22 0.95 -15.49 -1.17
CA ALA A 22 1.98 -15.87 -0.21
C ALA A 22 2.26 -14.75 0.82
N ALA A 23 2.17 -13.48 0.41
CA ALA A 23 2.30 -12.35 1.33
C ALA A 23 1.13 -12.25 2.32
N ILE A 24 -0.09 -12.54 1.87
CA ILE A 24 -1.28 -12.54 2.73
C ILE A 24 -1.22 -13.71 3.72
N GLU A 25 -0.92 -14.91 3.23
CA GLU A 25 -0.85 -16.14 4.04
C GLU A 25 0.28 -16.09 5.07
N GLY A 26 1.43 -15.54 4.69
CA GLY A 26 2.59 -15.37 5.56
C GLY A 26 2.55 -14.11 6.44
N ASN A 27 1.41 -13.39 6.52
CA ASN A 27 1.29 -12.13 7.26
C ASN A 27 2.41 -11.10 6.96
N LYS A 28 2.87 -11.03 5.70
CA LYS A 28 4.07 -10.28 5.35
C LYS A 28 3.86 -8.77 5.41
N TYR A 29 4.96 -8.06 5.67
CA TYR A 29 5.17 -6.64 5.48
C TYR A 29 6.54 -6.40 4.82
N TRP A 30 6.79 -5.19 4.36
CA TRP A 30 8.08 -4.77 3.82
C TRP A 30 8.45 -3.41 4.39
N ASN A 31 9.69 -3.23 4.84
CA ASN A 31 10.19 -1.91 5.22
C ASN A 31 10.26 -0.99 3.99
N ILE A 32 10.07 0.31 4.20
CA ILE A 32 10.14 1.27 3.11
C ILE A 32 11.55 1.35 2.50
N SER A 33 12.57 1.21 3.34
CA SER A 33 13.99 1.11 2.98
C SER A 33 14.74 0.31 4.03
N GLU A 34 15.97 -0.08 3.70
CA GLU A 34 16.88 -0.66 4.69
C GLU A 34 17.16 0.37 5.80
N GLY A 35 17.20 -0.08 7.05
CA GLY A 35 17.39 0.78 8.22
C GLY A 35 16.20 1.67 8.63
N ASN A 36 15.13 1.80 7.83
CA ASN A 36 13.94 2.57 8.18
C ASN A 36 12.77 1.64 8.52
N SER A 37 12.50 1.51 9.82
CA SER A 37 11.37 0.76 10.37
C SER A 37 10.18 1.64 10.75
N ASP A 38 10.28 2.97 10.56
CA ASP A 38 9.20 3.91 10.88
C ASP A 38 8.02 3.77 9.92
N TYR A 39 8.31 3.32 8.68
CA TYR A 39 7.30 3.11 7.65
C TYR A 39 7.41 1.74 7.02
N VAL A 40 6.27 1.10 6.84
CA VAL A 40 6.17 -0.21 6.21
C VAL A 40 5.05 -0.28 5.19
N TYR A 41 5.24 -1.16 4.22
CA TYR A 41 4.21 -1.59 3.28
C TYR A 41 3.48 -2.82 3.83
N VAL A 42 2.15 -2.77 3.84
CA VAL A 42 1.29 -3.92 4.20
C VAL A 42 0.19 -4.12 3.18
N VAL A 43 -0.35 -5.34 3.08
CA VAL A 43 -1.45 -5.64 2.18
C VAL A 43 -2.79 -5.39 2.87
N ALA A 44 -3.66 -4.59 2.26
CA ALA A 44 -5.03 -4.41 2.73
C ALA A 44 -5.86 -5.68 2.49
N LEU A 45 -6.47 -6.23 3.53
CA LEU A 45 -7.35 -7.40 3.47
C LEU A 45 -8.84 -7.02 3.41
N SER A 46 -9.16 -5.75 3.66
CA SER A 46 -10.51 -5.19 3.55
C SER A 46 -10.50 -3.82 2.88
N ARG A 47 -11.70 -3.29 2.59
CA ARG A 47 -11.87 -1.85 2.32
C ARG A 47 -11.75 -1.07 3.63
N ALA A 48 -11.38 0.20 3.56
CA ALA A 48 -11.41 1.12 4.69
C ALA A 48 -12.80 1.77 4.77
N ARG A 49 -13.72 1.18 5.56
CA ARG A 49 -15.13 1.63 5.63
C ARG A 49 -15.63 1.87 7.04
N THR A 50 -15.05 1.20 8.02
CA THR A 50 -15.40 1.35 9.43
C THR A 50 -14.80 2.65 9.93
N LYS A 51 -15.61 3.55 10.51
CA LYS A 51 -15.11 4.81 11.09
C LYS A 51 -14.07 4.54 12.19
N ALA A 52 -13.07 5.42 12.26
CA ALA A 52 -12.03 5.47 13.28
C ALA A 52 -11.83 6.93 13.71
N PRO A 53 -11.18 7.22 14.86
CA PRO A 53 -10.98 8.59 15.33
C PRO A 53 -10.31 9.52 14.30
N LEU A 54 -9.33 9.00 13.53
CA LEU A 54 -8.57 9.77 12.55
C LEU A 54 -8.86 9.35 11.09
N GLY A 55 -9.99 8.67 10.84
CA GLY A 55 -10.36 8.24 9.49
C GLY A 55 -11.13 6.93 9.48
N PHE A 56 -10.55 5.89 8.88
CA PHE A 56 -11.24 4.61 8.67
C PHE A 56 -10.34 3.41 8.94
N TYR A 57 -10.87 2.36 9.54
CA TYR A 57 -10.13 1.12 9.75
C TYR A 57 -10.10 0.24 8.49
N ALA A 58 -8.92 -0.32 8.21
CA ALA A 58 -8.72 -1.42 7.26
C ALA A 58 -8.03 -2.59 7.93
N ARG A 59 -8.41 -3.83 7.57
CA ARG A 59 -7.67 -5.04 7.94
C ARG A 59 -6.42 -5.17 7.09
N THR A 60 -5.33 -5.69 7.64
CA THR A 60 -4.03 -5.79 6.96
C THR A 60 -3.35 -7.14 7.19
N SER A 61 -2.37 -7.49 6.34
CA SER A 61 -1.60 -8.74 6.42
C SER A 61 -0.81 -8.88 7.73
N PHE A 62 -0.12 -7.83 8.20
CA PHE A 62 0.75 -7.92 9.37
C PHE A 62 0.06 -7.40 10.65
N PHE A 63 -0.29 -6.12 10.69
CA PHE A 63 -0.80 -5.45 11.89
C PHE A 63 -2.22 -5.82 12.34
N LYS A 64 -2.88 -6.78 11.69
CA LYS A 64 -4.31 -7.11 11.80
C LYS A 64 -5.25 -5.97 11.36
N ARG A 65 -5.02 -4.74 11.82
CA ARG A 65 -5.80 -3.53 11.51
C ARG A 65 -4.93 -2.27 11.59
N VAL A 66 -5.17 -1.33 10.69
CA VAL A 66 -4.58 0.02 10.70
C VAL A 66 -5.66 1.08 10.48
N GLN A 67 -5.41 2.30 10.91
CA GLN A 67 -6.21 3.46 10.51
C GLN A 67 -5.76 3.91 9.12
N VAL A 68 -6.68 4.40 8.30
CA VAL A 68 -6.42 4.96 6.97
C VAL A 68 -6.99 6.36 6.96
N VAL A 69 -6.18 7.34 6.61
CA VAL A 69 -6.61 8.74 6.55
C VAL A 69 -7.77 8.92 5.56
N PRO A 70 -8.71 9.86 5.79
CA PRO A 70 -9.92 10.00 4.97
C PRO A 70 -9.64 10.10 3.45
N GLU A 71 -8.59 10.83 3.07
CA GLU A 71 -8.19 11.08 1.69
C GLU A 71 -7.72 9.80 0.99
N ALA A 72 -7.06 8.91 1.73
CA ALA A 72 -6.56 7.63 1.25
C ALA A 72 -7.64 6.53 1.31
N ALA A 73 -8.59 6.61 2.24
CA ALA A 73 -9.58 5.58 2.51
C ALA A 73 -10.45 5.23 1.29
N LYS A 74 -10.81 6.23 0.46
CA LYS A 74 -11.57 6.03 -0.79
C LYS A 74 -10.87 5.13 -1.81
N TYR A 75 -9.55 5.05 -1.75
CA TYR A 75 -8.73 4.20 -2.63
C TYR A 75 -8.43 2.83 -2.02
N CYS A 76 -8.62 2.65 -0.72
CA CYS A 76 -8.33 1.42 0.00
C CYS A 76 -9.30 0.31 -0.42
N ARG A 77 -8.80 -0.62 -1.23
CA ARG A 77 -9.50 -1.83 -1.67
C ARG A 77 -8.71 -3.07 -1.25
N LYS A 78 -9.42 -4.20 -1.15
CA LYS A 78 -8.80 -5.50 -0.87
C LYS A 78 -7.65 -5.75 -1.87
N TYR A 79 -6.51 -6.13 -1.32
CA TYR A 79 -5.23 -6.41 -1.99
C TYR A 79 -4.51 -5.20 -2.60
N ARG A 80 -4.88 -3.98 -2.19
CA ARG A 80 -3.99 -2.82 -2.34
C ARG A 80 -2.89 -2.88 -1.29
N VAL A 81 -1.80 -2.18 -1.55
CA VAL A 81 -0.72 -2.00 -0.58
C VAL A 81 -0.95 -0.69 0.14
N LEU A 82 -0.73 -0.66 1.45
CA LEU A 82 -0.81 0.53 2.29
C LEU A 82 0.60 0.90 2.75
N LEU A 83 0.94 2.17 2.69
CA LEU A 83 2.11 2.72 3.37
C LEU A 83 1.67 3.17 4.76
N VAL A 84 2.21 2.52 5.79
CA VAL A 84 1.82 2.67 7.19
C VAL A 84 2.98 3.23 7.99
N GLU A 85 2.72 4.29 8.75
CA GLU A 85 3.61 4.75 9.82
C GLU A 85 3.41 3.84 11.05
N VAL A 86 4.47 3.17 11.48
CA VAL A 86 4.41 2.11 12.48
C VAL A 86 4.04 2.66 13.86
N LYS A 87 4.58 3.83 14.22
CA LYS A 87 4.35 4.44 15.55
C LYS A 87 2.88 4.78 15.79
N THR A 88 2.20 5.31 14.78
CA THR A 88 0.81 5.76 14.89
C THR A 88 -0.20 4.73 14.37
N MET A 89 0.28 3.71 13.65
CA MET A 89 -0.54 2.71 12.97
C MET A 89 -1.50 3.34 11.96
N VAL A 90 -1.06 4.43 11.33
CA VAL A 90 -1.82 5.20 10.33
C VAL A 90 -1.25 4.96 8.93
N ALA A 91 -2.13 4.61 8.01
CA ALA A 91 -1.86 4.50 6.60
C ALA A 91 -2.17 5.82 5.90
N TYR A 92 -1.15 6.44 5.33
CA TYR A 92 -1.28 7.71 4.62
C TYR A 92 -1.45 7.52 3.12
N LYS A 93 -0.97 6.41 2.55
CA LYS A 93 -1.00 6.21 1.09
C LYS A 93 -1.48 4.81 0.73
N VAL A 94 -2.24 4.74 -0.36
CA VAL A 94 -2.68 3.49 -0.99
C VAL A 94 -1.93 3.32 -2.30
N ILE A 95 -1.25 2.19 -2.46
CA ILE A 95 -0.38 1.89 -3.58
C ILE A 95 -0.95 0.70 -4.35
N THR A 96 -0.97 0.79 -5.68
CA THR A 96 -1.33 -0.38 -6.50
C THR A 96 -0.22 -1.40 -6.47
N TRP A 97 -0.56 -2.69 -6.58
CA TRP A 97 0.44 -3.76 -6.54
C TRP A 97 1.55 -3.59 -7.58
N ASN A 98 1.22 -3.15 -8.79
CA ASN A 98 2.22 -2.87 -9.82
C ASN A 98 3.15 -1.70 -9.47
N ALA A 99 2.59 -0.62 -8.92
CA ALA A 99 3.41 0.51 -8.48
C ALA A 99 4.32 0.10 -7.33
N PHE A 100 3.79 -0.65 -6.35
CA PHE A 100 4.56 -1.24 -5.27
C PHE A 100 5.68 -2.15 -5.79
N TYR A 101 5.37 -3.05 -6.71
CA TYR A 101 6.36 -3.97 -7.28
C TYR A 101 7.47 -3.22 -8.04
N LYS A 102 7.14 -2.10 -8.71
CA LYS A 102 8.15 -1.22 -9.31
C LYS A 102 8.97 -0.49 -8.25
N LEU A 103 8.33 0.05 -7.21
CA LEU A 103 9.01 0.71 -6.08
C LEU A 103 10.01 -0.24 -5.41
N MET A 104 9.61 -1.48 -5.11
CA MET A 104 10.50 -2.46 -4.48
C MET A 104 11.70 -2.88 -5.34
N LYS A 105 11.64 -2.69 -6.66
CA LYS A 105 12.78 -2.91 -7.57
C LYS A 105 13.70 -1.70 -7.67
N ILE A 106 13.20 -0.53 -7.30
CA ILE A 106 13.90 0.72 -7.40
C ILE A 106 14.48 1.00 -6.01
N HIS A 107 15.74 0.64 -5.80
CA HIS A 107 16.52 1.06 -4.63
C HIS A 107 16.92 2.55 -4.74
N ASN A 108 16.00 3.42 -5.14
CA ASN A 108 16.30 4.84 -5.31
C ASN A 108 15.82 5.59 -4.08
N GLU A 109 16.76 5.88 -3.19
CA GLU A 109 16.58 6.70 -2.00
C GLU A 109 15.90 8.04 -2.31
N LYS A 110 16.01 8.56 -3.55
CA LYS A 110 15.38 9.81 -3.97
C LYS A 110 13.85 9.76 -4.07
N ILE A 111 13.23 8.58 -4.26
CA ILE A 111 11.76 8.46 -4.30
C ILE A 111 11.16 8.48 -2.88
N LEU A 112 11.94 8.07 -1.87
CA LEU A 112 11.45 7.94 -0.50
C LEU A 112 10.99 9.29 0.09
N PRO A 113 11.74 10.41 -0.03
CA PRO A 113 11.26 11.72 0.41
C PRO A 113 9.91 12.08 -0.22
N LEU A 114 9.75 11.91 -1.54
CA LEU A 114 8.49 12.19 -2.23
C LEU A 114 7.35 11.27 -1.74
N LEU A 115 7.65 10.02 -1.39
CA LEU A 115 6.66 9.09 -0.81
C LEU A 115 6.29 9.43 0.63
N LEU A 116 7.12 10.18 1.35
CA LEU A 116 6.87 10.57 2.75
C LEU A 116 6.34 12.00 2.87
N GLU A 117 6.44 12.80 1.82
CA GLU A 117 5.86 14.14 1.76
C GLU A 117 4.35 14.12 1.99
N ARG A 118 3.89 15.02 2.86
CA ARG A 118 2.46 15.22 3.17
C ARG A 118 1.65 15.59 1.92
N ASN A 119 2.25 16.35 1.00
CA ASN A 119 1.56 16.86 -0.19
C ASN A 119 1.57 15.87 -1.37
N SER A 120 2.27 14.74 -1.25
CA SER A 120 2.31 13.78 -2.35
C SER A 120 1.02 12.94 -2.43
N PRO A 121 0.64 12.44 -3.62
CA PRO A 121 -0.68 11.84 -3.81
C PRO A 121 -0.99 10.68 -2.86
N TYR A 122 -2.22 10.66 -2.34
CA TYR A 122 -2.71 9.58 -1.45
C TYR A 122 -2.92 8.24 -2.18
N TYR A 123 -2.96 8.24 -3.51
CA TYR A 123 -3.11 7.04 -4.34
C TYR A 123 -1.98 6.94 -5.36
N ILE A 124 -1.11 5.95 -5.20
CA ILE A 124 0.05 5.74 -6.06
C ILE A 124 -0.22 4.58 -7.01
N ASN A 125 -0.40 4.92 -8.29
CA ASN A 125 -0.46 3.96 -9.39
C ASN A 125 0.76 4.13 -10.31
N ASN A 126 0.85 3.38 -11.41
CA ASN A 126 1.98 3.47 -12.33
C ASN A 126 2.17 4.87 -12.96
N LYS A 127 1.08 5.60 -13.21
CA LYS A 127 1.15 6.96 -13.79
C LYS A 127 1.70 7.95 -12.77
N VAL A 128 1.20 7.89 -11.53
CA VAL A 128 1.69 8.74 -10.43
C VAL A 128 3.17 8.43 -10.14
N LEU A 129 3.55 7.15 -10.14
CA LEU A 129 4.93 6.77 -9.95
C LEU A 129 5.85 7.28 -11.08
N ALA A 130 5.37 7.32 -12.33
CA ALA A 130 6.13 7.91 -13.42
C ALA A 130 6.31 9.43 -13.23
N TRP A 131 5.24 10.14 -12.89
CA TRP A 131 5.29 11.57 -12.56
C TRP A 131 6.24 11.87 -11.39
N MET A 132 6.25 11.04 -10.33
CA MET A 132 7.18 11.20 -9.21
C MET A 132 8.64 11.08 -9.65
N LYS A 133 8.94 10.21 -10.63
CA LYS A 133 10.31 10.06 -11.15
C LYS A 133 10.78 11.25 -11.96
N GLU A 134 9.88 11.99 -12.60
CA GLU A 134 10.19 13.23 -13.33
C GLU A 134 10.51 14.40 -12.39
N LYS A 135 10.22 14.26 -11.10
CA LYS A 135 10.48 15.27 -10.05
C LYS A 135 11.80 15.06 -9.31
N ILE A 136 12.60 14.09 -9.74
CA ILE A 136 13.88 13.66 -9.15
C ILE A 136 15.01 13.90 -10.14
#